data_AF-A0A0L7M6Z1-F1
#
_entry.id   AF-A0A0L7M6Z1-F1
#
_cell.length_a   1.000
_cell.length_b   1.000
_cell.length_c   1.000
_cell.angle_alpha   90.00
_cell.angle_beta   90.00
_cell.angle_gamma   90.00
#
_symmetry.space_group_name_H-M   'P 1'
#
loop_
_entity.id
_entity.type
_entity.pdbx_description
1 polymer ?
#
loop_
_entity_poly.entity_id
_entity_poly.type
_entity_poly.pdbx_seq_one_letter_code
_entity_poly.pdbx_strand_id
1 'polypeptide(L)'
;MKESNLYRFKDIKPVVSAKELVDVVLSKTQRKTPTEIHKGFKITRIRNFYMRKVKICQELFREKLQNIINDFPKLDDIHPFYSDLANILYDRDHYKLSLGQCSYVSKSLIRICHDYIKLLKFSSSLYKCKMLKISALGRMCKLVKKLQPSLLYLEEVRQNLSRLPSINPHKKTIILSGAPNVGKSSFMNIVSRANVDVQSYSFTTKNLYVGHFDHKLNKYQIIDTPGLLDRAFENRNTIEMTTITALAHINGVILFIIDISEQCGLTIKEQINLFYSIKSVFSNKSIVIGFNKIDKCNMDSLSIDNKLLIKQILDNVKNPIKFSSFSTLTGVGVEQAKITACELLKNDQAESILLDQEQLLNTKLGETKNHLNRTPFIPESVIRERKLRQEKAQSTNNMFDSTNADSITSPCDPTNATEGDPNKQYTMRELKLKKKNKSRQSYLSNRTDDKVLQIDLQNENGGAGVYSVDIRNNYDIKEEYKYDVIPEIYNGKNISDFIDMDIEKKFLI
;
A
#
# COMPACT_ATOMS: atom_id res chain seq x y z
N MET A 1 9.00 7.53 -11.53
CA MET A 1 9.33 7.72 -10.10
C MET A 1 9.12 6.39 -9.37
N LYS A 2 10.05 5.97 -8.50
CA LYS A 2 9.91 4.74 -7.70
C LYS A 2 8.67 4.85 -6.78
N GLU A 3 7.94 3.76 -6.56
CA GLU A 3 6.81 3.68 -5.60
C GLU A 3 7.19 4.11 -4.16
N SER A 4 8.48 4.31 -3.88
CA SER A 4 9.02 4.82 -2.62
C SER A 4 8.67 6.27 -2.30
N ASN A 5 8.20 7.07 -3.27
CA ASN A 5 7.80 8.47 -3.04
C ASN A 5 6.28 8.66 -2.83
N LEU A 6 5.56 7.59 -2.48
CA LEU A 6 4.15 7.70 -2.13
C LEU A 6 4.01 8.42 -0.78
N TYR A 7 3.16 9.44 -0.70
CA TYR A 7 2.91 10.19 0.54
C TYR A 7 2.29 9.26 1.59
N ARG A 8 3.12 8.78 2.53
CA ARG A 8 2.68 7.95 3.66
C ARG A 8 2.43 8.82 4.88
N PHE A 9 1.25 9.43 4.94
CA PHE A 9 0.87 10.27 6.07
C PHE A 9 0.77 9.52 7.41
N LYS A 10 0.69 8.19 7.37
CA LYS A 10 0.72 7.32 8.56
C LYS A 10 2.09 7.25 9.23
N ASP A 11 3.17 7.56 8.50
CA ASP A 11 4.54 7.46 9.03
C ASP A 11 4.93 8.69 9.87
N ILE A 12 4.09 9.73 9.88
CA ILE A 12 4.32 10.96 10.66
C ILE A 12 4.20 10.65 12.15
N LYS A 13 5.28 10.93 12.90
CA LYS A 13 5.36 10.65 14.33
C LYS A 13 4.43 11.57 15.13
N PRO A 14 3.88 11.09 16.26
CA PRO A 14 3.10 11.93 17.17
C PRO A 14 3.85 13.19 17.61
N VAL A 15 3.15 14.32 17.55
CA VAL A 15 3.65 15.62 18.00
C VAL A 15 3.31 15.76 19.48
N VAL A 16 4.35 15.81 20.31
CA VAL A 16 4.21 15.96 21.76
C VAL A 16 3.81 17.39 22.15
N SER A 17 3.10 17.53 23.26
CA SER A 17 2.78 18.84 23.84
C SER A 17 4.05 19.60 24.26
N ALA A 18 4.02 20.94 24.34
CA ALA A 18 5.20 21.71 24.71
C ALA A 18 5.68 21.40 26.14
N LYS A 19 4.76 21.10 27.07
CA LYS A 19 5.10 20.68 28.44
C LYS A 19 5.86 19.36 28.42
N GLU A 20 5.31 18.35 27.77
CA GLU A 20 5.94 17.03 27.65
C GLU A 20 7.27 17.11 26.90
N LEU A 21 7.36 17.91 25.83
CA LEU A 21 8.59 18.14 25.09
C LEU A 21 9.69 18.70 26.01
N VAL A 22 9.36 19.68 26.85
CA VAL A 22 10.28 20.25 27.83
C VAL A 22 10.73 19.20 28.84
N ASP A 23 9.80 18.43 29.40
CA ASP A 23 10.10 17.41 30.41
C ASP A 23 10.99 16.29 29.85
N VAL A 24 10.70 15.82 28.63
CA VAL A 24 11.51 14.81 27.93
C VAL A 24 12.93 15.33 27.67
N VAL A 25 13.08 16.57 27.20
CA VAL A 25 14.39 17.13 26.87
C VAL A 25 15.22 17.41 28.12
N LEU A 26 14.62 17.96 29.18
CA LEU A 26 15.33 18.20 30.45
C LEU A 26 15.73 16.88 31.11
N SER A 27 14.84 15.88 31.14
CA SER A 27 15.14 14.52 31.63
C SER A 27 16.29 13.87 30.84
N LYS A 28 16.27 13.96 29.50
CA LYS A 28 17.36 13.44 28.66
C LYS A 28 18.67 14.18 28.88
N THR A 29 18.62 15.50 29.07
CA THR A 29 19.83 16.31 29.36
C THR A 29 20.45 15.87 30.68
N GLN A 30 19.64 15.64 31.72
CA GLN A 30 20.14 15.17 33.01
C GLN A 30 20.75 13.77 32.93
N ARG A 31 20.12 12.83 32.21
CA ARG A 31 20.62 11.45 32.07
C ARG A 31 21.86 11.32 31.17
N LYS A 32 21.96 12.11 30.10
CA LYS A 32 23.09 12.03 29.13
C LYS A 32 24.34 12.80 29.55
N THR A 33 24.25 13.68 30.55
CA THR A 33 25.37 14.53 30.98
C THR A 33 25.78 14.23 32.41
N PRO A 34 27.08 14.34 32.76
CA PRO A 34 27.51 14.15 34.14
C PRO A 34 26.77 15.13 35.07
N THR A 35 26.44 14.70 36.29
CA THR A 35 25.61 15.44 37.24
C THR A 35 26.41 16.11 38.35
N GLU A 36 27.51 15.49 38.76
CA GLU A 36 28.29 15.91 39.93
C GLU A 36 29.43 16.86 39.58
N ILE A 37 29.55 17.95 40.34
CA ILE A 37 30.71 18.86 40.35
C ILE A 37 30.96 19.36 41.77
N HIS A 38 32.23 19.62 42.09
CA HIS A 38 32.64 20.17 43.37
C HIS A 38 33.28 21.56 43.20
N LYS A 39 33.22 22.37 44.26
CA LYS A 39 33.74 23.75 44.28
C LYS A 39 35.27 23.83 44.08
N GLY A 40 36.02 22.80 44.48
CA GLY A 40 37.48 22.76 44.37
C GLY A 40 38.03 22.42 42.98
N PHE A 41 37.17 22.17 41.97
CA PHE A 41 37.64 21.86 40.62
C PHE A 41 38.16 23.10 39.89
N LYS A 42 39.13 22.91 38.99
CA LYS A 42 39.63 23.97 38.09
C LYS A 42 38.46 24.64 37.36
N ILE A 43 38.47 25.98 37.30
CA ILE A 43 37.38 26.77 36.70
C ILE A 43 37.08 26.38 35.25
N THR A 44 38.10 25.97 34.49
CA THR A 44 37.95 25.45 33.12
C THR A 44 37.05 24.23 33.06
N ARG A 45 37.20 23.28 34.00
CA ARG A 45 36.35 22.09 34.12
C ARG A 45 34.91 22.47 34.48
N ILE A 46 34.72 23.42 35.39
CA ILE A 46 33.39 23.92 35.79
C ILE A 46 32.68 24.60 34.61
N ARG A 47 33.39 25.45 33.85
CA ARG A 47 32.86 26.09 32.65
C ARG A 47 32.45 25.05 31.60
N ASN A 48 33.34 24.12 31.27
CA ASN A 48 33.08 23.05 30.30
C ASN A 48 31.89 22.17 30.69
N PHE A 49 31.73 21.88 31.98
CA PHE A 49 30.60 21.13 32.51
C PHE A 49 29.25 21.83 32.21
N TYR A 50 29.14 23.12 32.52
CA TYR A 50 27.90 23.87 32.28
C TYR A 50 27.67 24.20 30.81
N MET A 51 28.73 24.50 30.04
CA MET A 51 28.63 24.68 28.58
C MET A 51 28.09 23.43 27.91
N ARG A 52 28.58 22.24 28.29
CA ARG A 52 28.10 20.96 27.75
C ARG A 52 26.61 20.76 28.01
N LYS A 53 26.11 21.09 29.21
CA LYS A 53 24.67 20.99 29.53
C LYS A 53 23.82 21.93 28.69
N VAL A 54 24.23 23.18 28.52
CA VAL A 54 23.49 24.16 27.70
C VAL A 54 23.48 23.74 26.22
N LYS A 55 24.62 23.26 25.70
CA LYS A 55 24.75 22.82 24.32
C LYS A 55 23.91 21.58 24.01
N ILE A 56 23.98 20.55 24.86
CA ILE A 56 23.21 19.30 24.68
C ILE A 56 21.70 19.58 24.77
N CYS A 57 21.26 20.43 25.69
CA CYS A 57 19.85 20.79 25.78
C CYS A 57 19.34 21.47 24.50
N GLN A 58 20.10 22.44 23.96
CA GLN A 58 19.76 23.11 22.70
C GLN A 58 19.72 22.12 21.53
N GLU A 59 20.69 21.21 21.46
CA GLU A 59 20.78 20.21 20.39
C GLU A 59 19.58 19.25 20.41
N LEU A 60 19.18 18.78 21.59
CA LEU A 60 18.00 17.91 21.75
C LEU A 60 16.69 18.62 21.37
N PHE A 61 16.52 19.90 21.75
CA PHE A 61 15.36 20.67 21.30
C PHE A 61 15.37 20.87 19.77
N ARG A 62 16.53 21.20 19.19
CA ARG A 62 16.68 21.38 17.74
C ARG A 62 16.34 20.09 17.00
N GLU A 63 16.88 18.96 17.43
CA GLU A 63 16.62 17.64 16.83
C GLU A 63 15.12 17.32 16.86
N LYS A 64 14.46 17.51 18.01
CA LYS A 64 13.03 17.24 18.14
C LYS A 64 12.16 18.12 17.25
N LEU A 65 12.41 19.43 17.22
CA LEU A 65 11.66 20.36 16.38
C LEU A 65 11.95 20.16 14.89
N GLN A 66 13.19 19.84 14.53
CA GLN A 66 13.55 19.56 13.14
C GLN A 66 12.93 18.27 12.63
N ASN A 67 12.85 17.24 13.47
CA ASN A 67 12.14 16.00 13.12
C ASN A 67 10.66 16.27 12.87
N ILE A 68 10.00 17.10 13.69
CA ILE A 68 8.62 17.52 13.43
C ILE A 68 8.54 18.20 12.04
N ILE A 69 9.37 19.21 11.78
CA ILE A 69 9.35 19.95 10.49
C ILE A 69 9.59 19.03 9.29
N ASN A 70 10.49 18.05 9.41
CA ASN A 70 10.85 17.14 8.32
C ASN A 70 9.80 16.04 8.08
N ASP A 71 9.12 15.58 9.14
CA ASP A 71 8.10 14.54 9.05
C ASP A 71 6.83 15.06 8.36
N PHE A 72 6.52 16.36 8.48
CA PHE A 72 5.37 16.98 7.82
C PHE A 72 5.61 17.28 6.33
N PRO A 73 4.62 17.00 5.45
CA PRO A 73 4.73 17.29 4.03
C PRO A 73 4.72 18.80 3.75
N LYS A 74 5.55 19.23 2.80
CA LYS A 74 5.53 20.62 2.29
C LYS A 74 4.44 20.76 1.24
N LEU A 75 3.42 21.57 1.54
CA LEU A 75 2.24 21.71 0.67
C LEU A 75 2.55 22.22 -0.75
N ASP A 76 3.66 22.94 -0.95
CA ASP A 76 4.06 23.46 -2.26
C ASP A 76 4.76 22.41 -3.13
N ASP A 77 5.39 21.39 -2.52
CA ASP A 77 6.17 20.36 -3.22
C ASP A 77 5.34 19.09 -3.46
N ILE A 78 4.15 18.96 -2.85
CA ILE A 78 3.27 17.81 -3.01
C ILE A 78 2.40 17.91 -4.27
N HIS A 79 1.82 16.77 -4.68
CA HIS A 79 0.91 16.74 -5.82
C HIS A 79 -0.30 17.68 -5.59
N PRO A 80 -0.80 18.40 -6.62
CA PRO A 80 -1.94 19.32 -6.53
C PRO A 80 -3.15 18.73 -5.79
N PHE A 81 -3.53 17.49 -6.10
CA PHE A 81 -4.56 16.73 -5.36
C PHE A 81 -4.43 16.84 -3.83
N TYR A 82 -3.23 16.58 -3.29
CA TYR A 82 -2.99 16.62 -1.85
C TYR A 82 -2.81 18.03 -1.31
N SER A 83 -2.25 18.95 -2.11
CA SER A 83 -2.16 20.37 -1.77
C SER A 83 -3.56 20.98 -1.58
N ASP A 84 -4.46 20.73 -2.53
CA ASP A 84 -5.82 21.24 -2.48
C ASP A 84 -6.59 20.58 -1.34
N LEU A 85 -6.48 19.26 -1.17
CA LEU A 85 -7.09 18.56 -0.04
C LEU A 85 -6.62 19.12 1.31
N ALA A 86 -5.32 19.39 1.47
CA ALA A 86 -4.78 19.98 2.68
C ALA A 86 -5.24 21.43 2.89
N ASN A 87 -5.35 22.23 1.81
CA ASN A 87 -5.85 23.60 1.87
C ASN A 87 -7.29 23.64 2.41
N ILE A 88 -8.12 22.69 1.98
CA ILE A 88 -9.52 22.58 2.41
C ILE A 88 -9.64 22.16 3.87
N LEU A 89 -8.85 21.16 4.27
CA LEU A 89 -8.99 20.53 5.58
C LEU A 89 -8.31 21.31 6.70
N TYR A 90 -7.19 21.98 6.42
CA TYR A 90 -6.29 22.46 7.47
C TYR A 90 -5.98 23.95 7.41
N ASP A 91 -6.46 24.68 6.40
CA ASP A 91 -6.02 26.04 6.06
C ASP A 91 -4.49 26.08 5.78
N ARG A 92 -4.13 26.28 4.52
CA ARG A 92 -2.73 26.30 4.08
C ARG A 92 -1.90 27.33 4.83
N ASP A 93 -2.48 28.48 5.17
CA ASP A 93 -1.73 29.58 5.76
C ASP A 93 -1.47 29.30 7.25
N HIS A 94 -2.46 28.78 7.98
CA HIS A 94 -2.28 28.36 9.36
C HIS A 94 -1.29 27.18 9.50
N TYR A 95 -1.32 26.23 8.56
CA TYR A 95 -0.36 25.13 8.47
C TYR A 95 1.08 25.63 8.28
N LYS A 96 1.30 26.50 7.29
CA LYS A 96 2.63 27.07 7.01
C LYS A 96 3.12 27.95 8.17
N LEU A 97 2.24 28.74 8.78
CA LEU A 97 2.56 29.57 9.94
C LEU A 97 3.04 28.71 11.11
N SER A 98 2.34 27.62 11.43
CA SER A 98 2.67 26.73 12.54
C SER A 98 4.03 26.02 12.37
N LEU A 99 4.31 25.51 11.15
CA LEU A 99 5.63 24.96 10.82
C LEU A 99 6.73 26.04 10.81
N GLY A 100 6.41 27.23 10.31
CA GLY A 100 7.29 28.40 10.31
C GLY A 100 7.69 28.83 11.73
N GLN A 101 6.73 28.83 12.66
CA GLN A 101 6.97 29.09 14.08
C GLN A 101 7.90 28.04 14.70
N CYS A 102 7.72 26.75 14.41
CA CYS A 102 8.63 25.68 14.85
C CYS A 102 10.07 25.93 14.36
N SER A 103 10.22 26.30 13.09
CA SER A 103 11.52 26.61 12.47
C SER A 103 12.17 27.86 13.09
N TYR A 104 11.38 28.92 13.31
CA TYR A 104 11.83 30.15 13.98
C TYR A 104 12.32 29.88 15.40
N VAL A 105 11.58 29.08 16.17
CA VAL A 105 11.96 28.66 17.52
C VAL A 105 13.26 27.86 17.49
N SER A 106 13.39 26.89 16.59
CA SER A 106 14.60 26.09 16.39
C SER A 106 15.84 26.97 16.15
N LYS A 107 15.75 27.97 15.26
CA LYS A 107 16.82 28.95 14.99
C LYS A 107 17.11 29.85 16.21
N SER A 108 16.07 30.28 16.92
CA SER A 108 16.20 31.14 18.10
C SER A 108 16.91 30.44 19.26
N LEU A 109 16.69 29.13 19.44
CA LEU A 109 17.39 28.33 20.45
C LEU A 109 18.91 28.30 20.22
N ILE A 110 19.36 28.26 18.97
CA ILE A 110 20.78 28.32 18.60
C ILE A 110 21.37 29.67 19.03
N ARG A 111 20.67 30.78 18.75
CA ARG A 111 21.11 32.12 19.17
C ARG A 111 21.26 32.22 20.69
N ILE A 112 20.24 31.81 21.44
CA ILE A 112 20.26 31.78 22.91
C ILE A 112 21.45 30.95 23.41
N CYS A 113 21.68 29.76 22.84
CA CYS A 113 22.80 28.90 23.24
C CYS A 113 24.15 29.59 23.01
N HIS A 114 24.37 30.20 21.84
CA HIS A 114 25.60 30.91 21.54
C HIS A 114 25.86 32.08 22.51
N ASP A 115 24.84 32.88 22.83
CA ASP A 115 24.97 34.01 23.75
C ASP A 115 25.35 33.54 25.16
N TYR A 116 24.68 32.50 25.67
CA TYR A 116 25.01 31.96 27.00
C TYR A 116 26.35 31.22 27.04
N ILE A 117 26.76 30.56 25.96
CA ILE A 117 28.10 29.96 25.87
C ILE A 117 29.18 31.06 25.93
N LYS A 118 28.99 32.18 25.22
CA LYS A 118 29.90 33.34 25.30
C LYS A 118 30.00 33.86 26.74
N LEU A 119 28.88 34.03 27.43
CA LEU A 119 28.86 34.46 28.85
C LEU A 119 29.53 33.44 29.79
N LEU A 120 29.35 32.14 29.55
CA LEU A 120 29.97 31.07 30.34
C LEU A 120 31.49 30.99 30.14
N LYS A 121 32.06 31.52 29.04
CA LYS A 121 33.52 31.52 28.84
C LYS A 121 34.24 32.43 29.85
N PHE A 122 33.59 33.52 30.26
CA PHE A 122 34.17 34.54 31.14
C PHE A 122 33.69 34.45 32.60
N SER A 123 32.91 33.43 32.98
CA SER A 123 32.39 33.30 34.35
C SER A 123 33.49 32.85 35.33
N SER A 124 33.64 33.56 36.45
CA SER A 124 34.72 33.34 37.43
C SER A 124 34.37 32.36 38.57
N SER A 125 33.08 32.12 38.83
CA SER A 125 32.62 31.33 39.98
C SER A 125 31.62 30.24 39.59
N LEU A 126 31.61 29.14 40.34
CA LEU A 126 30.64 28.05 40.22
C LEU A 126 29.20 28.54 40.34
N TYR A 127 28.93 29.48 41.27
CA TYR A 127 27.59 30.05 41.46
C TYR A 127 27.13 30.79 40.20
N LYS A 128 28.00 31.65 39.65
CA LYS A 128 27.71 32.40 38.41
C LYS A 128 27.48 31.46 37.22
N CYS A 129 28.27 30.40 37.09
CA CYS A 129 28.06 29.38 36.04
C CYS A 129 26.72 28.66 36.20
N LYS A 130 26.36 28.27 37.44
CA LYS A 130 25.08 27.62 37.76
C LYS A 130 23.90 28.52 37.38
N MET A 131 23.95 29.81 37.73
CA MET A 131 22.91 30.78 37.41
C MET A 131 22.77 31.02 35.91
N LEU A 132 23.88 31.17 35.18
CA LEU A 132 23.87 31.28 33.72
C LEU A 132 23.23 30.04 33.06
N LYS A 133 23.55 28.83 33.56
CA LYS A 133 22.91 27.60 33.09
C LYS A 133 21.41 27.59 33.37
N ILE A 134 20.97 27.95 34.57
CA ILE A 134 19.53 27.99 34.92
C ILE A 134 18.79 28.98 34.02
N SER A 135 19.36 30.17 33.82
CA SER A 135 18.77 31.22 32.98
C SER A 135 18.70 30.80 31.51
N ALA A 136 19.76 30.17 30.98
CA ALA A 136 19.79 29.64 29.61
C ALA A 136 18.67 28.60 29.38
N LEU A 137 18.60 27.59 30.24
CA LEU A 137 17.58 26.53 30.14
C LEU A 137 16.17 27.10 30.33
N GLY A 138 15.98 28.01 31.29
CA GLY A 138 14.70 28.67 31.53
C GLY A 138 14.22 29.46 30.32
N ARG A 139 15.10 30.21 29.65
CA ARG A 139 14.77 30.94 28.41
C ARG A 139 14.41 30.00 27.26
N MET A 140 15.16 28.90 27.09
CA MET A 140 14.85 27.88 26.08
C MET A 140 13.47 27.26 26.34
N CYS A 141 13.20 26.83 27.57
CA CYS A 141 11.91 26.25 27.94
C CYS A 141 10.75 27.25 27.80
N LYS A 142 10.93 28.52 28.18
CA LYS A 142 9.90 29.56 28.00
C LYS A 142 9.55 29.77 26.54
N LEU A 143 10.56 29.74 25.67
CA LEU A 143 10.39 29.92 24.23
C LEU A 143 9.66 28.71 23.61
N VAL A 144 10.00 27.48 24.02
CA VAL A 144 9.28 26.27 23.58
C VAL A 144 7.84 26.23 24.11
N LYS A 145 7.60 26.65 25.35
CA LYS A 145 6.23 26.73 25.92
C LYS A 145 5.31 27.68 25.16
N LYS A 146 5.86 28.73 24.53
CA LYS A 146 5.07 29.64 23.65
C LYS A 146 4.58 28.96 22.38
N LEU A 147 5.18 27.84 21.96
CA LEU A 147 4.80 27.07 20.76
C LEU A 147 3.64 26.09 21.02
N GLN A 148 3.11 26.04 22.25
CA GLN A 148 2.00 25.16 22.63
C GLN A 148 0.81 25.16 21.64
N PRO A 149 0.24 26.30 21.21
CA PRO A 149 -0.91 26.28 20.29
C PRO A 149 -0.57 25.64 18.95
N SER A 150 0.61 25.93 18.39
CA SER A 150 1.06 25.39 17.11
C SER A 150 1.32 23.89 17.17
N LEU A 151 1.86 23.38 18.29
CA LEU A 151 2.09 21.94 18.47
C LEU A 151 0.78 21.16 18.63
N LEU A 152 -0.21 21.73 19.32
CA LEU A 152 -1.54 21.11 19.46
C LEU A 152 -2.24 21.03 18.10
N TYR A 153 -2.26 22.13 17.36
CA TYR A 153 -2.81 22.16 16.01
C TYR A 153 -2.10 21.17 15.07
N LEU A 154 -0.76 21.09 15.09
CA LEU A 154 -0.03 20.12 14.28
C LEU A 154 -0.36 18.67 14.66
N GLU A 155 -0.61 18.37 15.94
CA GLU A 155 -1.05 17.03 16.35
C GLU A 155 -2.46 16.70 15.82
N GLU A 156 -3.39 17.66 15.86
CA GLU A 156 -4.73 17.50 15.27
C GLU A 156 -4.64 17.25 13.75
N VAL A 157 -3.83 18.03 13.04
CA VAL A 157 -3.58 17.85 11.60
C VAL A 157 -3.00 16.46 11.33
N ARG A 158 -2.01 16.01 12.12
CA ARG A 158 -1.41 14.68 11.97
C ARG A 158 -2.42 13.56 12.15
N GLN A 159 -3.26 13.63 13.18
CA GLN A 159 -4.28 12.62 13.45
C GLN A 159 -5.28 12.50 12.29
N ASN A 160 -5.66 13.63 11.71
CA ASN A 160 -6.56 13.67 10.56
C ASN A 160 -5.87 13.15 9.28
N LEU A 161 -4.65 13.59 9.00
CA LEU A 161 -3.85 13.11 7.85
C LEU A 161 -3.59 11.60 7.91
N SER A 162 -3.40 11.05 9.10
CA SER A 162 -3.19 9.60 9.30
C SER A 162 -4.42 8.76 8.94
N ARG A 163 -5.62 9.34 8.89
CA ARG A 163 -6.86 8.65 8.51
C ARG A 163 -7.09 8.65 6.99
N LEU A 164 -6.43 9.53 6.24
CA LEU A 164 -6.60 9.61 4.80
C LEU A 164 -6.12 8.32 4.11
N PRO A 165 -6.85 7.84 3.09
CA PRO A 165 -6.38 6.73 2.28
C PRO A 165 -5.13 7.13 1.50
N SER A 166 -4.21 6.19 1.31
CA SER A 166 -3.06 6.38 0.42
C SER A 166 -3.52 6.25 -1.03
N ILE A 167 -3.66 7.38 -1.72
CA ILE A 167 -4.02 7.48 -3.14
C ILE A 167 -2.76 7.79 -3.92
N ASN A 168 -2.53 7.10 -5.03
CA ASN A 168 -1.47 7.52 -5.95
C ASN A 168 -2.11 8.26 -7.14
N PRO A 169 -1.94 9.59 -7.25
CA PRO A 169 -2.55 10.35 -8.34
C PRO A 169 -2.00 9.99 -9.73
N HIS A 170 -0.84 9.35 -9.81
CA HIS A 170 -0.25 8.89 -11.08
C HIS A 170 -0.63 7.45 -11.44
N LYS A 171 -1.28 6.69 -10.54
CA LYS A 171 -1.75 5.35 -10.87
C LYS A 171 -3.00 5.45 -11.74
N LYS A 172 -3.16 4.44 -12.60
CA LYS A 172 -4.35 4.25 -13.42
C LYS A 172 -5.57 4.12 -12.52
N THR A 173 -6.43 5.13 -12.55
CA THR A 173 -7.53 5.26 -11.59
C THR A 173 -8.89 5.26 -12.28
N ILE A 174 -9.84 4.51 -11.71
CA ILE A 174 -11.26 4.55 -12.04
C ILE A 174 -11.98 5.25 -10.88
N ILE A 175 -12.70 6.34 -11.16
CA ILE A 175 -13.47 7.09 -10.17
C ILE A 175 -14.94 6.70 -10.31
N LEU A 176 -15.54 6.18 -9.26
CA LEU A 176 -16.96 5.82 -9.22
C LEU A 176 -17.81 7.04 -8.90
N SER A 177 -18.84 7.27 -9.70
CA SER A 177 -19.77 8.39 -9.54
C SER A 177 -21.21 7.95 -9.81
N GLY A 178 -22.20 8.71 -9.36
CA GLY A 178 -23.63 8.37 -9.53
C GLY A 178 -24.44 8.62 -8.26
N ALA A 179 -25.76 8.54 -8.36
CA ALA A 179 -26.71 8.80 -7.27
C ALA A 179 -26.48 7.92 -6.02
N PRO A 180 -27.00 8.29 -4.83
CA PRO A 180 -26.94 7.43 -3.65
C PRO A 180 -27.63 6.08 -3.92
N ASN A 181 -27.20 5.00 -3.27
CA ASN A 181 -27.84 3.67 -3.36
C ASN A 181 -27.95 3.03 -4.76
N VAL A 182 -27.24 3.55 -5.78
CA VAL A 182 -27.17 2.93 -7.12
C VAL A 182 -26.25 1.70 -7.19
N GLY A 183 -25.48 1.40 -6.14
CA GLY A 183 -24.59 0.23 -6.07
C GLY A 183 -23.10 0.50 -6.36
N LYS A 184 -22.62 1.74 -6.17
CA LYS A 184 -21.20 2.11 -6.36
C LYS A 184 -20.24 1.31 -5.48
N SER A 185 -20.47 1.32 -4.17
CA SER A 185 -19.63 0.60 -3.21
C SER A 185 -19.70 -0.92 -3.42
N SER A 186 -20.87 -1.45 -3.79
CA SER A 186 -21.03 -2.86 -4.17
C SER A 186 -20.19 -3.22 -5.41
N PHE A 187 -20.19 -2.38 -6.43
CA PHE A 187 -19.33 -2.58 -7.62
C PHE A 187 -17.85 -2.61 -7.24
N MET A 188 -17.41 -1.70 -6.36
CA MET A 188 -16.02 -1.68 -5.88
C MET A 188 -15.65 -2.98 -5.14
N ASN A 189 -16.51 -3.49 -4.25
CA ASN A 189 -16.25 -4.71 -3.48
C ASN A 189 -16.18 -5.97 -4.35
N ILE A 190 -16.91 -6.01 -5.48
CA ILE A 190 -16.85 -7.14 -6.42
C ILE A 190 -15.58 -7.06 -7.27
N VAL A 191 -15.23 -5.87 -7.75
CA VAL A 191 -14.09 -5.66 -8.64
C VAL A 191 -12.75 -5.72 -7.90
N SER A 192 -12.73 -5.28 -6.65
CA SER A 192 -11.51 -5.15 -5.84
C SER A 192 -11.59 -5.97 -4.57
N ARG A 193 -10.44 -6.25 -3.96
CA ARG A 193 -10.38 -6.89 -2.63
C ARG A 193 -10.68 -5.91 -1.48
N ALA A 194 -11.24 -4.74 -1.77
CA ALA A 194 -11.62 -3.79 -0.75
C ALA A 194 -12.85 -4.28 -0.01
N ASN A 195 -12.83 -4.23 1.32
CA ASN A 195 -14.00 -4.43 2.15
C ASN A 195 -14.52 -3.06 2.55
N VAL A 196 -15.43 -2.51 1.76
CA VAL A 196 -16.16 -1.29 2.13
C VAL A 196 -17.54 -1.69 2.61
N ASP A 197 -17.91 -1.22 3.79
CA ASP A 197 -19.22 -1.53 4.39
C ASP A 197 -20.33 -0.91 3.53
N VAL A 198 -21.15 -1.78 2.92
CA VAL A 198 -22.33 -1.36 2.15
C VAL A 198 -23.48 -1.15 3.14
N GLN A 199 -23.70 0.09 3.55
CA GLN A 199 -24.85 0.49 4.37
C GLN A 199 -25.87 1.25 3.52
N SER A 200 -27.17 1.05 3.78
CA SER A 200 -28.29 1.57 2.98
C SER A 200 -28.65 3.04 3.21
N TYR A 201 -27.91 3.76 4.07
CA TYR A 201 -28.20 5.15 4.45
C TYR A 201 -27.21 6.15 3.84
N SER A 202 -27.74 7.24 3.27
CA SER A 202 -27.02 8.28 2.51
C SER A 202 -26.23 9.29 3.37
N PHE A 203 -25.69 8.87 4.53
CA PHE A 203 -25.03 9.77 5.48
C PHE A 203 -23.74 9.19 6.12
N THR A 204 -23.17 8.13 5.56
CA THR A 204 -21.87 7.63 6.03
C THR A 204 -20.77 8.64 5.71
N THR A 205 -19.94 8.92 6.71
CA THR A 205 -19.06 10.09 6.78
C THR A 205 -17.95 10.09 5.73
N LYS A 206 -18.06 11.01 4.75
CA LYS A 206 -17.02 11.85 4.09
C LYS A 206 -15.60 11.30 3.86
N ASN A 207 -15.39 10.00 3.76
CA ASN A 207 -14.08 9.39 3.52
C ASN A 207 -14.05 8.75 2.13
N LEU A 208 -13.06 9.14 1.32
CA LEU A 208 -12.77 8.48 0.05
C LEU A 208 -12.33 7.04 0.33
N TYR A 209 -12.95 6.06 -0.34
CA TYR A 209 -12.51 4.68 -0.27
C TYR A 209 -11.69 4.33 -1.50
N VAL A 210 -10.68 3.49 -1.30
CA VAL A 210 -9.74 3.11 -2.35
C VAL A 210 -9.65 1.60 -2.40
N GLY A 211 -9.99 1.04 -3.56
CA GLY A 211 -9.74 -0.35 -3.91
C GLY A 211 -8.57 -0.49 -4.88
N HIS A 212 -7.96 -1.66 -4.86
CA HIS A 212 -6.93 -2.05 -5.83
C HIS A 212 -7.33 -3.34 -6.52
N PHE A 213 -7.08 -3.40 -7.83
CA PHE A 213 -7.30 -4.61 -8.61
C PHE A 213 -6.26 -4.69 -9.73
N ASP A 214 -6.04 -5.91 -10.24
CA ASP A 214 -5.07 -6.16 -11.30
C ASP A 214 -5.81 -6.50 -12.60
N HIS A 215 -5.39 -5.91 -13.72
CA HIS A 215 -5.94 -6.20 -15.04
C HIS A 215 -4.84 -6.14 -16.12
N LYS A 216 -4.72 -7.19 -16.95
CA LYS A 216 -3.67 -7.32 -17.98
C LYS A 216 -2.27 -6.97 -17.42
N LEU A 217 -1.91 -7.55 -16.27
CA LEU A 217 -0.64 -7.33 -15.53
C LEU A 217 -0.37 -5.88 -15.08
N ASN A 218 -1.36 -4.99 -15.17
CA ASN A 218 -1.29 -3.62 -14.68
C ASN A 218 -2.09 -3.52 -13.38
N LYS A 219 -1.55 -2.79 -12.40
CA LYS A 219 -2.27 -2.45 -11.17
C LYS A 219 -3.14 -1.23 -11.40
N TYR A 220 -4.41 -1.35 -11.08
CA TYR A 220 -5.38 -0.27 -11.14
C TYR A 220 -5.84 0.11 -9.74
N GLN A 221 -6.27 1.37 -9.63
CA GLN A 221 -6.92 1.91 -8.45
C GLN A 221 -8.38 2.21 -8.78
N ILE A 222 -9.28 1.90 -7.87
CA ILE A 222 -10.68 2.30 -7.93
C ILE A 222 -10.97 3.20 -6.73
N ILE A 223 -11.60 4.35 -6.96
CA ILE A 223 -11.95 5.30 -5.90
C ILE A 223 -13.47 5.40 -5.84
N ASP A 224 -14.03 5.18 -4.66
CA ASP A 224 -15.44 5.44 -4.38
C ASP A 224 -15.58 6.81 -3.71
N THR A 225 -16.56 7.59 -4.18
CA THR A 225 -16.77 8.99 -3.78
C THR A 225 -18.19 9.22 -3.19
N PRO A 226 -18.56 8.52 -2.10
CA PRO A 226 -19.88 8.70 -1.47
C PRO A 226 -20.03 10.14 -0.94
N GLY A 227 -21.22 10.73 -1.11
CA GLY A 227 -21.53 12.10 -0.68
C GLY A 227 -20.87 13.22 -1.49
N LEU A 228 -19.88 12.89 -2.33
CA LEU A 228 -19.10 13.86 -3.11
C LEU A 228 -19.55 13.96 -4.55
N LEU A 229 -20.01 12.88 -5.19
CA LEU A 229 -20.39 12.88 -6.61
C LEU A 229 -21.83 12.36 -6.84
N ASP A 230 -22.68 12.40 -5.82
CA ASP A 230 -24.00 11.76 -5.82
C ASP A 230 -25.20 12.73 -5.75
N ARG A 231 -24.98 14.03 -5.50
CA ARG A 231 -26.03 15.08 -5.48
C ARG A 231 -25.69 16.30 -6.33
N ALA A 232 -26.63 17.13 -6.77
CA ALA A 232 -26.29 18.33 -7.57
C ALA A 232 -25.32 19.29 -6.83
N PHE A 233 -24.51 20.06 -7.56
CA PHE A 233 -23.48 20.95 -6.98
C PHE A 233 -24.06 22.08 -6.12
N GLU A 234 -25.24 22.60 -6.46
CA GLU A 234 -25.89 23.72 -5.76
C GLU A 234 -26.19 23.40 -4.29
N ASN A 235 -26.31 22.11 -3.95
CA ASN A 235 -26.63 21.64 -2.60
C ASN A 235 -25.38 21.20 -1.80
N ARG A 236 -24.17 21.56 -2.25
CA ARG A 236 -22.90 21.08 -1.65
C ARG A 236 -22.19 22.16 -0.85
N ASN A 237 -21.52 21.72 0.22
CA ASN A 237 -20.69 22.62 1.02
C ASN A 237 -19.42 22.99 0.25
N THR A 238 -18.82 24.14 0.60
CA THR A 238 -17.53 24.60 0.04
C THR A 238 -16.42 23.55 0.18
N ILE A 239 -16.41 22.81 1.29
CA ILE A 239 -15.49 21.68 1.56
C ILE A 239 -15.65 20.53 0.56
N GLU A 240 -16.88 20.24 0.14
CA GLU A 240 -17.16 19.16 -0.79
C GLU A 240 -16.79 19.57 -2.21
N MET A 241 -17.20 20.78 -2.64
CA MET A 241 -16.86 21.35 -3.95
C MET A 241 -15.36 21.35 -4.21
N THR A 242 -14.60 21.79 -3.22
CA THR A 242 -13.14 21.83 -3.31
C THR A 242 -12.51 20.42 -3.31
N THR A 243 -13.10 19.44 -2.60
CA THR A 243 -12.66 18.03 -2.67
C THR A 243 -12.90 17.43 -4.06
N ILE A 244 -13.96 17.83 -4.74
CA ILE A 244 -14.24 17.42 -6.12
C ILE A 244 -13.25 18.05 -7.10
N THR A 245 -12.91 19.33 -6.90
CA THR A 245 -11.83 19.97 -7.66
C THR A 245 -10.50 19.25 -7.46
N ALA A 246 -10.19 18.81 -6.23
CA ALA A 246 -9.02 17.98 -5.98
C ALA A 246 -9.09 16.66 -6.79
N LEU A 247 -10.22 15.96 -6.79
CA LEU A 247 -10.42 14.75 -7.59
C LEU A 247 -10.26 15.01 -9.10
N ALA A 248 -10.52 16.23 -9.59
CA ALA A 248 -10.29 16.60 -10.98
C ALA A 248 -8.81 16.47 -11.37
N HIS A 249 -7.87 16.71 -10.44
CA HIS A 249 -6.43 16.55 -10.67
C HIS A 249 -5.93 15.10 -10.77
N ILE A 250 -6.75 14.11 -10.43
CA ILE A 250 -6.38 12.68 -10.60
C ILE A 250 -6.63 12.26 -12.04
N ASN A 251 -5.59 11.80 -12.74
CA ASN A 251 -5.75 11.26 -14.10
C ASN A 251 -6.46 9.91 -14.03
N GLY A 252 -7.63 9.81 -14.66
CA GLY A 252 -8.48 8.63 -14.53
C GLY A 252 -9.72 8.68 -15.42
N VAL A 253 -10.39 7.54 -15.50
CA VAL A 253 -11.71 7.40 -16.15
C VAL A 253 -12.79 7.51 -15.09
N ILE A 254 -13.90 8.15 -15.42
CA ILE A 254 -15.08 8.21 -14.56
C ILE A 254 -16.04 7.10 -14.97
N LEU A 255 -16.42 6.24 -14.03
CA LEU A 255 -17.51 5.30 -14.18
C LEU A 255 -18.74 5.89 -13.48
N PHE A 256 -19.65 6.45 -14.28
CA PHE A 256 -20.91 6.99 -13.79
C PHE A 256 -22.00 5.91 -13.79
N ILE A 257 -22.49 5.55 -12.62
CA ILE A 257 -23.44 4.46 -12.43
C ILE A 257 -24.86 5.03 -12.34
N ILE A 258 -25.73 4.54 -13.23
CA ILE A 258 -27.16 4.84 -13.31
C ILE A 258 -27.94 3.59 -12.88
N ASP A 259 -28.90 3.78 -11.99
CA ASP A 259 -29.87 2.75 -11.63
C ASP A 259 -31.09 2.84 -12.56
N ILE A 260 -31.25 1.84 -13.43
CA ILE A 260 -32.38 1.76 -14.37
C ILE A 260 -33.69 1.45 -13.64
N SER A 261 -33.63 0.77 -12.49
CA SER A 261 -34.83 0.35 -11.76
C SER A 261 -35.49 1.47 -10.94
N GLU A 262 -34.85 2.65 -10.85
CA GLU A 262 -35.27 3.81 -10.04
C GLU A 262 -35.42 3.53 -8.53
N GLN A 263 -34.98 2.36 -8.05
CA GLN A 263 -35.05 1.97 -6.63
C GLN A 263 -34.10 2.76 -5.73
N CYS A 264 -33.15 3.48 -6.32
CA CYS A 264 -32.33 4.44 -5.59
C CYS A 264 -33.12 5.64 -5.04
N GLY A 265 -34.40 5.80 -5.42
CA GLY A 265 -35.27 6.89 -5.00
C GLY A 265 -35.13 8.16 -5.86
N LEU A 266 -34.48 8.06 -7.02
CA LEU A 266 -34.33 9.14 -8.00
C LEU A 266 -34.70 8.62 -9.39
N THR A 267 -35.41 9.46 -10.14
CA THR A 267 -35.81 9.15 -11.52
C THR A 267 -34.59 9.14 -12.46
N ILE A 268 -34.69 8.44 -13.60
CA ILE A 268 -33.61 8.43 -14.60
C ILE A 268 -33.27 9.85 -15.08
N LYS A 269 -34.27 10.72 -15.23
CA LYS A 269 -34.07 12.13 -15.63
C LYS A 269 -33.22 12.90 -14.63
N GLU A 270 -33.47 12.74 -13.33
CA GLU A 270 -32.68 13.40 -12.28
C GLU A 270 -31.25 12.86 -12.23
N GLN A 271 -31.07 11.55 -12.42
CA GLN A 271 -29.73 10.94 -12.50
C GLN A 271 -28.93 11.49 -13.70
N ILE A 272 -29.58 11.75 -14.83
CA ILE A 272 -28.96 12.36 -16.02
C ILE A 272 -28.63 13.84 -15.77
N ASN A 273 -29.48 14.60 -15.08
CA ASN A 273 -29.15 15.98 -14.68
C ASN A 273 -27.91 16.02 -13.78
N LEU A 274 -27.81 15.07 -12.84
CA LEU A 274 -26.62 14.90 -12.02
C LEU A 274 -25.37 14.63 -12.87
N PHE A 275 -25.48 13.77 -13.89
CA PHE A 275 -24.40 13.50 -14.84
C PHE A 275 -23.93 14.78 -15.55
N TYR A 276 -24.84 15.59 -16.08
CA TYR A 276 -24.49 16.83 -16.77
C TYR A 276 -23.80 17.84 -15.86
N SER A 277 -24.20 17.91 -14.59
CA SER A 277 -23.48 18.72 -13.60
C SER A 277 -22.03 18.24 -13.49
N ILE A 278 -21.80 16.96 -13.19
CA ILE A 278 -20.47 16.38 -12.96
C ILE A 278 -19.56 16.50 -14.18
N LYS A 279 -20.11 16.31 -15.39
CA LYS A 279 -19.38 16.46 -16.65
C LYS A 279 -18.63 17.79 -16.76
N SER A 280 -19.21 18.89 -16.28
CA SER A 280 -18.58 20.23 -16.35
C SER A 280 -17.23 20.31 -15.63
N VAL A 281 -17.03 19.54 -14.56
CA VAL A 281 -15.79 19.53 -13.76
C VAL A 281 -14.75 18.56 -14.33
N PHE A 282 -15.19 17.56 -15.09
CA PHE A 282 -14.36 16.47 -15.57
C PHE A 282 -14.21 16.45 -17.10
N SER A 283 -14.23 17.62 -17.73
CA SER A 283 -14.14 17.82 -19.19
C SER A 283 -12.96 17.11 -19.84
N ASN A 284 -11.85 16.94 -19.11
CA ASN A 284 -10.61 16.35 -19.63
C ASN A 284 -10.54 14.82 -19.42
N LYS A 285 -11.59 14.18 -18.91
CA LYS A 285 -11.59 12.75 -18.57
C LYS A 285 -12.55 11.97 -19.46
N SER A 286 -12.15 10.76 -19.82
CA SER A 286 -13.04 9.78 -20.45
C SER A 286 -14.08 9.25 -19.46
N ILE A 287 -15.26 8.94 -19.97
CA ILE A 287 -16.44 8.61 -19.17
C ILE A 287 -17.01 7.28 -19.65
N VAL A 288 -17.29 6.38 -18.71
CA VAL A 288 -18.11 5.18 -18.91
C VAL A 288 -19.42 5.36 -18.17
N ILE A 289 -20.53 5.13 -18.86
CA ILE A 289 -21.85 5.11 -18.25
C ILE A 289 -22.24 3.65 -18.00
N GLY A 290 -22.32 3.30 -16.72
CA GLY A 290 -22.65 1.98 -16.22
C GLY A 290 -24.11 1.90 -15.81
N PHE A 291 -24.89 1.03 -16.43
CA PHE A 291 -26.27 0.78 -16.03
C PHE A 291 -26.33 -0.40 -15.06
N ASN A 292 -26.71 -0.15 -13.81
CA ASN A 292 -26.79 -1.16 -12.77
C ASN A 292 -28.24 -1.66 -12.54
N LYS A 293 -28.36 -2.78 -11.80
CA LYS A 293 -29.62 -3.46 -11.43
C LYS A 293 -30.43 -4.00 -12.62
N ILE A 294 -29.71 -4.48 -13.65
CA ILE A 294 -30.35 -5.10 -14.84
C ILE A 294 -31.17 -6.35 -14.52
N ASP A 295 -30.95 -6.97 -13.36
CA ASP A 295 -31.73 -8.08 -12.83
C ASP A 295 -33.20 -7.70 -12.57
N LYS A 296 -33.48 -6.41 -12.32
CA LYS A 296 -34.84 -5.93 -12.05
C LYS A 296 -35.49 -5.29 -13.24
N CYS A 297 -34.72 -4.57 -14.05
CA CYS A 297 -35.22 -3.86 -15.23
C CYS A 297 -34.21 -4.00 -16.37
N ASN A 298 -34.66 -4.55 -17.51
CA ASN A 298 -33.80 -4.74 -18.66
C ASN A 298 -33.80 -3.48 -19.55
N MET A 299 -32.73 -3.28 -20.33
CA MET A 299 -32.57 -2.12 -21.23
C MET A 299 -33.68 -2.07 -22.30
N ASP A 300 -34.14 -3.23 -22.74
CA ASP A 300 -35.17 -3.32 -23.78
C ASP A 300 -36.56 -2.96 -23.26
N SER A 301 -36.82 -3.15 -21.96
CA SER A 301 -38.11 -2.85 -21.31
C SER A 301 -38.31 -1.38 -20.93
N LEU A 302 -37.31 -0.49 -21.14
CA LEU A 302 -37.50 0.93 -20.82
C LEU A 302 -38.48 1.62 -21.76
N SER A 303 -39.17 2.62 -21.20
CA SER A 303 -39.99 3.57 -21.95
C SER A 303 -39.18 4.27 -23.05
N ILE A 304 -39.89 4.64 -24.12
CA ILE A 304 -39.29 5.31 -25.29
C ILE A 304 -38.63 6.64 -24.87
N ASP A 305 -39.25 7.37 -23.95
CA ASP A 305 -38.73 8.64 -23.42
C ASP A 305 -37.39 8.46 -22.71
N ASN A 306 -37.26 7.43 -21.87
CA ASN A 306 -36.01 7.15 -21.14
C ASN A 306 -34.90 6.69 -22.10
N LYS A 307 -35.23 5.90 -23.13
CA LYS A 307 -34.28 5.55 -24.18
C LYS A 307 -33.81 6.77 -24.96
N LEU A 308 -34.70 7.72 -25.22
CA LEU A 308 -34.38 8.98 -25.90
C LEU A 308 -33.46 9.86 -25.04
N LEU A 309 -33.72 9.97 -23.74
CA LEU A 309 -32.84 10.66 -22.79
C LEU A 309 -31.42 10.06 -22.76
N ILE A 310 -31.30 8.73 -22.77
CA ILE A 310 -30.00 8.05 -22.80
C ILE A 310 -29.27 8.34 -24.12
N LYS A 311 -29.97 8.30 -25.25
CA LYS A 311 -29.39 8.64 -26.56
C LYS A 311 -28.89 10.08 -26.62
N GLN A 312 -29.64 11.03 -26.05
CA GLN A 312 -29.22 12.44 -25.97
C GLN A 312 -27.88 12.63 -25.25
N ILE A 313 -27.52 11.74 -24.31
CA ILE A 313 -26.21 11.80 -23.65
C ILE A 313 -25.07 11.59 -24.66
N LEU A 314 -25.26 10.68 -25.63
CA LEU A 314 -24.27 10.42 -26.67
C LEU A 314 -24.09 11.64 -27.58
N ASP A 315 -25.20 12.28 -27.97
CA ASP A 315 -25.18 13.42 -28.91
C ASP A 315 -24.60 14.69 -28.27
N ASN A 316 -24.83 14.91 -26.97
CA ASN A 316 -24.43 16.13 -26.27
C ASN A 316 -22.96 16.13 -25.79
N VAL A 317 -22.24 15.00 -25.91
CA VAL A 317 -20.90 14.86 -25.30
C VAL A 317 -19.84 14.64 -26.39
N LYS A 318 -18.88 15.57 -26.46
CA LYS A 318 -17.72 15.47 -27.37
C LYS A 318 -16.69 14.40 -26.96
N ASN A 319 -16.70 13.98 -25.70
CA ASN A 319 -15.75 12.98 -25.16
C ASN A 319 -16.20 11.55 -25.53
N PRO A 320 -15.26 10.59 -25.66
CA PRO A 320 -15.62 9.20 -25.92
C PRO A 320 -16.42 8.62 -24.73
N ILE A 321 -17.73 8.45 -24.91
CA ILE A 321 -18.60 7.75 -23.97
C ILE A 321 -18.76 6.30 -24.41
N LYS A 322 -18.60 5.38 -23.46
CA LYS A 322 -19.01 3.98 -23.64
C LYS A 322 -20.10 3.60 -22.65
N PHE A 323 -21.06 2.84 -23.12
CA PHE A 323 -22.10 2.25 -22.29
C PHE A 323 -21.72 0.84 -21.84
N SER A 324 -22.12 0.46 -20.63
CA SER A 324 -21.98 -0.90 -20.13
C SER A 324 -23.13 -1.21 -19.19
N SER A 325 -23.75 -2.38 -19.33
CA SER A 325 -24.87 -2.82 -18.50
C SER A 325 -24.42 -3.97 -17.61
N PHE A 326 -24.74 -3.93 -16.32
CA PHE A 326 -24.33 -4.94 -15.34
C PHE A 326 -25.29 -5.03 -14.14
N SER A 327 -25.19 -6.12 -13.38
CA SER A 327 -25.82 -6.23 -12.07
C SER A 327 -24.78 -6.58 -11.02
N THR A 328 -24.68 -5.74 -9.99
CA THR A 328 -23.85 -6.04 -8.81
C THR A 328 -24.44 -7.14 -7.94
N LEU A 329 -25.73 -7.48 -8.08
CA LEU A 329 -26.35 -8.55 -7.29
C LEU A 329 -25.99 -9.93 -7.85
N THR A 330 -26.12 -10.11 -9.17
CA THR A 330 -25.81 -11.40 -9.83
C THR A 330 -24.35 -11.51 -10.28
N GLY A 331 -23.62 -10.39 -10.35
CA GLY A 331 -22.25 -10.31 -10.86
C GLY A 331 -22.15 -10.26 -12.39
N VAL A 332 -23.27 -10.41 -13.10
CA VAL A 332 -23.30 -10.42 -14.57
C VAL A 332 -22.91 -9.04 -15.12
N GLY A 333 -21.99 -9.01 -16.09
CA GLY A 333 -21.55 -7.79 -16.79
C GLY A 333 -20.57 -6.89 -16.02
N VAL A 334 -20.33 -7.14 -14.73
CA VAL A 334 -19.41 -6.33 -13.89
C VAL A 334 -17.98 -6.37 -14.43
N GLU A 335 -17.51 -7.55 -14.84
CA GLU A 335 -16.19 -7.70 -15.44
C GLU A 335 -16.06 -6.96 -16.78
N GLN A 336 -17.12 -6.97 -17.60
CA GLN A 336 -17.13 -6.29 -18.87
C GLN A 336 -17.04 -4.76 -18.67
N ALA A 337 -17.80 -4.21 -17.72
CA ALA A 337 -17.72 -2.80 -17.37
C ALA A 337 -16.30 -2.40 -16.88
N LYS A 338 -15.66 -3.25 -16.07
CA LYS A 338 -14.26 -3.10 -15.64
C LYS A 338 -13.30 -3.07 -16.83
N ILE A 339 -13.44 -4.00 -17.78
CA ILE A 339 -12.59 -4.08 -18.97
C ILE A 339 -12.77 -2.82 -19.84
N THR A 340 -14.00 -2.42 -20.12
CA THR A 340 -14.33 -1.22 -20.91
C THR A 340 -13.68 0.04 -20.33
N ALA A 341 -13.77 0.24 -19.01
CA ALA A 341 -13.15 1.37 -18.33
C ALA A 341 -11.62 1.31 -18.39
N CYS A 342 -11.03 0.12 -18.23
CA CYS A 342 -9.57 -0.07 -18.32
C CYS A 342 -9.03 0.20 -19.72
N GLU A 343 -9.78 -0.13 -20.77
CA GLU A 343 -9.39 0.07 -22.16
C GLU A 343 -9.48 1.53 -22.58
N LEU A 344 -10.54 2.25 -22.17
CA LEU A 344 -10.61 3.70 -22.39
C LEU A 344 -9.43 4.42 -21.74
N LEU A 345 -9.10 4.08 -20.49
CA LEU A 345 -7.97 4.70 -19.80
C LEU A 345 -6.63 4.42 -20.50
N LYS A 346 -6.48 3.25 -21.13
CA LYS A 346 -5.27 2.92 -21.89
C LYS A 346 -5.19 3.73 -23.18
N ASN A 347 -6.30 3.92 -23.88
CA ASN A 347 -6.33 4.70 -25.11
C ASN A 347 -5.93 6.16 -24.84
N ASP A 348 -6.49 6.77 -23.78
CA ASP A 348 -6.14 8.14 -23.37
C ASP A 348 -4.63 8.30 -23.06
N GLN A 349 -3.98 7.25 -22.56
CA GLN A 349 -2.54 7.29 -22.25
C GLN A 349 -1.65 6.90 -23.43
N ALA A 350 -2.13 6.04 -24.32
CA ALA A 350 -1.35 5.52 -25.44
C ALA A 350 -0.95 6.63 -26.42
N GLU A 351 -1.82 7.61 -26.67
CA GLU A 351 -1.52 8.76 -27.52
C GLU A 351 -0.25 9.52 -27.06
N SER A 352 -0.02 9.61 -25.74
CA SER A 352 1.17 10.27 -25.18
C SER A 352 2.44 9.41 -25.20
N ILE A 353 2.31 8.07 -25.22
CA ILE A 353 3.43 7.12 -25.06
C ILE A 353 3.91 6.56 -26.42
N LEU A 354 3.06 6.56 -27.44
CA LEU A 354 3.32 5.95 -28.76
C LEU A 354 4.62 6.45 -29.42
N LEU A 355 4.95 7.73 -29.27
CA LEU A 355 6.14 8.36 -29.85
C LEU A 355 7.47 7.71 -29.39
N ASP A 356 7.55 7.25 -28.13
CA ASP A 356 8.78 6.65 -27.57
C ASP A 356 8.91 5.16 -27.90
N GLN A 357 7.79 4.44 -28.03
CA GLN A 357 7.79 2.98 -28.22
C GLN A 357 8.16 2.57 -29.65
N GLU A 358 7.71 3.32 -30.66
CA GLU A 358 8.06 3.05 -32.06
C GLU A 358 9.58 3.14 -32.28
N GLN A 359 10.25 4.09 -31.64
CA GLN A 359 11.71 4.18 -31.69
C GLN A 359 12.39 2.93 -31.10
N LEU A 360 11.93 2.46 -29.94
CA LEU A 360 12.49 1.26 -29.28
C LEU A 360 12.26 -0.04 -30.06
N LEU A 361 11.08 -0.22 -30.63
CA LEU A 361 10.72 -1.40 -31.43
C LEU A 361 11.51 -1.45 -32.73
N ASN A 362 11.60 -0.32 -33.44
CA ASN A 362 12.37 -0.22 -34.68
C ASN A 362 13.86 -0.48 -34.45
N THR A 363 14.40 -0.09 -33.29
CA THR A 363 15.80 -0.37 -32.92
C THR A 363 16.05 -1.87 -32.71
N LYS A 364 15.10 -2.60 -32.10
CA LYS A 364 15.26 -4.05 -31.83
C LYS A 364 15.00 -4.94 -33.04
N LEU A 365 14.10 -4.53 -33.93
CA LEU A 365 13.74 -5.29 -35.14
C LEU A 365 14.79 -5.14 -36.26
N GLY A 366 15.65 -4.12 -36.20
CA GLY A 366 16.70 -3.88 -37.19
C GLY A 366 17.95 -4.77 -37.09
N GLU A 367 18.09 -5.60 -36.05
CA GLU A 367 19.21 -6.54 -35.93
C GLU A 367 18.97 -7.79 -36.78
N THR A 368 19.47 -7.80 -38.02
CA THR A 368 19.51 -8.98 -38.89
C THR A 368 20.52 -9.99 -38.33
N LYS A 369 20.04 -11.02 -37.62
CA LYS A 369 20.88 -12.14 -37.16
C LYS A 369 20.82 -13.28 -38.16
N ASN A 370 21.99 -13.87 -38.45
CA ASN A 370 22.09 -15.08 -39.27
C ASN A 370 21.17 -16.18 -38.71
N HIS A 371 20.21 -16.62 -39.53
CA HIS A 371 19.19 -17.61 -39.14
C HIS A 371 19.78 -19.03 -39.08
N LEU A 372 20.50 -19.35 -38.00
CA LEU A 372 20.75 -20.75 -37.61
C LEU A 372 19.48 -21.30 -36.95
N ASN A 373 18.98 -22.45 -37.41
CA ASN A 373 17.81 -23.12 -36.83
C ASN A 373 18.14 -23.63 -35.41
N ARG A 374 17.66 -22.90 -34.39
CA ARG A 374 17.78 -23.26 -32.97
C ARG A 374 16.39 -23.55 -32.41
N THR A 375 15.86 -24.73 -32.69
CA THR A 375 14.55 -25.16 -32.18
C THR A 375 14.60 -25.38 -30.66
N PRO A 376 13.55 -25.01 -29.91
CA PRO A 376 13.50 -25.30 -28.48
C PRO A 376 13.43 -26.81 -28.22
N PHE A 377 14.31 -27.35 -27.39
CA PHE A 377 14.28 -28.76 -26.97
C PHE A 377 13.45 -28.94 -25.70
N ILE A 378 12.37 -29.70 -25.79
CA ILE A 378 11.50 -30.04 -24.65
C ILE A 378 11.51 -31.56 -24.50
N PRO A 379 11.97 -32.12 -23.36
CA PRO A 379 12.01 -33.57 -23.15
C PRO A 379 10.62 -34.22 -23.22
N GLU A 380 10.56 -35.43 -23.77
CA GLU A 380 9.30 -36.19 -23.91
C GLU A 380 8.61 -36.50 -22.58
N SER A 381 9.38 -36.66 -21.49
CA SER A 381 8.84 -36.88 -20.14
C SER A 381 7.93 -35.73 -19.71
N VAL A 382 8.35 -34.49 -19.97
CA VAL A 382 7.59 -33.28 -19.63
C VAL A 382 6.35 -33.14 -20.52
N ILE A 383 6.46 -33.51 -21.80
CA ILE A 383 5.34 -33.48 -22.74
C ILE A 383 4.25 -34.48 -22.31
N ARG A 384 4.65 -35.71 -21.96
CA ARG A 384 3.73 -36.74 -21.44
C ARG A 384 3.07 -36.31 -20.13
N GLU A 385 3.83 -35.76 -19.18
CA GLU A 385 3.25 -35.28 -17.91
C GLU A 385 2.26 -34.13 -18.13
N ARG A 386 2.54 -33.21 -19.06
CA ARG A 386 1.60 -32.13 -19.41
C ARG A 386 0.30 -32.67 -20.01
N LYS A 387 0.36 -33.66 -20.90
CA LYS A 387 -0.84 -34.31 -21.47
C LYS A 387 -1.69 -34.96 -20.38
N LEU A 388 -1.08 -35.77 -19.50
CA LEU A 388 -1.78 -36.40 -18.38
C LEU A 388 -2.44 -35.38 -17.44
N ARG A 389 -1.78 -34.25 -17.16
CA ARG A 389 -2.39 -33.17 -16.36
C ARG A 389 -3.58 -32.51 -17.06
N GLN A 390 -3.51 -32.32 -18.38
CA GLN A 390 -4.61 -31.77 -19.17
C GLN A 390 -5.81 -32.72 -19.22
N GLU A 391 -5.58 -34.02 -19.42
CA GLU A 391 -6.63 -35.06 -19.39
C GLU A 391 -7.31 -35.14 -18.02
N LYS A 392 -6.52 -35.10 -16.93
CA LYS A 392 -7.07 -35.02 -15.56
C LYS A 392 -7.92 -33.77 -15.35
N ALA A 393 -7.43 -32.59 -15.76
CA ALA A 393 -8.19 -31.34 -15.63
C ALA A 393 -9.51 -31.35 -16.45
N GLN A 394 -9.52 -32.00 -17.62
CA GLN A 394 -10.72 -32.16 -18.43
C GLN A 394 -11.72 -33.13 -17.78
N SER A 395 -11.25 -34.25 -17.22
CA SER A 395 -12.10 -35.20 -16.49
C SER A 395 -12.77 -34.58 -15.25
N THR A 396 -12.06 -33.73 -14.51
CA THR A 396 -12.62 -33.02 -13.35
C THR A 396 -13.66 -31.97 -13.76
N ASN A 397 -13.47 -31.27 -14.88
CA ASN A 397 -14.47 -30.32 -15.39
C ASN A 397 -15.73 -31.02 -15.91
N ASN A 398 -15.60 -32.18 -16.57
CA ASN A 398 -16.76 -32.96 -17.05
C ASN A 398 -17.56 -33.60 -15.91
N MET A 399 -16.93 -33.96 -14.78
CA MET A 399 -17.66 -34.42 -13.59
C MET A 399 -18.51 -33.30 -12.99
N PHE A 400 -18.03 -32.05 -12.97
CA PHE A 400 -18.78 -30.90 -12.46
C PHE A 400 -19.95 -30.47 -13.35
N ASP A 401 -19.89 -30.70 -14.67
CA ASP A 401 -21.01 -30.42 -15.59
C ASP A 401 -22.12 -31.50 -15.55
N SER A 402 -21.82 -32.71 -15.07
CA SER A 402 -22.79 -33.82 -15.04
C SER A 402 -23.68 -33.89 -13.79
N THR A 403 -23.41 -33.07 -12.76
CA THR A 403 -24.14 -33.08 -11.48
C THR A 403 -25.01 -31.85 -11.23
N ASN A 404 -25.28 -31.02 -12.24
CA ASN A 404 -26.21 -29.89 -12.11
C ASN A 404 -27.57 -30.20 -12.76
N ALA A 405 -28.24 -31.22 -12.23
CA ALA A 405 -29.69 -31.30 -12.19
C ALA A 405 -30.05 -31.76 -10.78
N ASP A 406 -30.66 -30.85 -10.02
CA ASP A 406 -31.22 -31.00 -8.68
C ASP A 406 -30.31 -30.73 -7.46
N SER A 407 -30.81 -29.81 -6.63
CA SER A 407 -30.39 -29.39 -5.28
C SER A 407 -29.30 -28.30 -5.15
N ILE A 408 -29.79 -27.06 -5.13
CA ILE A 408 -29.15 -25.93 -4.45
C ILE A 408 -29.17 -26.22 -2.94
N THR A 409 -28.02 -26.60 -2.37
CA THR A 409 -27.71 -26.31 -0.95
C THR A 409 -26.20 -26.03 -0.82
N SER A 410 -25.90 -24.92 -0.14
CA SER A 410 -24.57 -24.41 0.17
C SER A 410 -23.66 -25.46 0.84
N PRO A 411 -22.37 -25.60 0.48
CA PRO A 411 -21.41 -26.26 1.34
C PRO A 411 -20.89 -25.24 2.36
N CYS A 412 -21.73 -24.92 3.33
CA CYS A 412 -21.36 -24.24 4.55
C CYS A 412 -21.69 -25.15 5.73
N ASP A 413 -20.91 -26.22 5.91
CA ASP A 413 -20.86 -26.92 7.20
C ASP A 413 -19.40 -27.14 7.63
N PRO A 414 -18.98 -26.58 8.79
CA PRO A 414 -17.67 -26.81 9.37
C PRO A 414 -17.74 -28.03 10.31
N THR A 415 -17.84 -29.23 9.77
CA THR A 415 -17.90 -30.46 10.59
C THR A 415 -17.02 -31.55 10.00
N ASN A 416 -15.70 -31.36 10.13
CA ASN A 416 -14.75 -32.47 10.31
C ASN A 416 -13.57 -31.94 11.13
N ALA A 417 -13.90 -31.51 12.35
CA ALA A 417 -12.93 -31.50 13.43
C ALA A 417 -12.77 -32.95 13.88
N THR A 418 -11.60 -33.51 13.59
CA THR A 418 -11.00 -34.69 14.23
C THR A 418 -11.71 -35.12 15.52
N GLU A 419 -12.31 -36.31 15.52
CA GLU A 419 -12.60 -37.06 16.75
C GLU A 419 -11.29 -37.17 17.54
N GLY A 420 -11.20 -36.39 18.62
CA GLY A 420 -10.10 -36.41 19.56
C GLY A 420 -10.68 -36.59 20.94
N ASP A 421 -10.13 -37.54 21.68
CA ASP A 421 -10.49 -37.86 23.07
C ASP A 421 -10.87 -36.61 23.89
N PRO A 422 -12.09 -36.54 24.45
CA PRO A 422 -12.55 -35.37 25.20
C PRO A 422 -11.78 -35.10 26.52
N ASN A 423 -10.84 -35.98 26.90
CA ASN A 423 -10.08 -35.89 28.16
C ASN A 423 -8.61 -35.46 28.02
N LYS A 424 -8.13 -35.05 26.84
CA LYS A 424 -6.74 -34.58 26.68
C LYS A 424 -6.63 -33.06 26.85
N GLN A 425 -6.20 -32.60 28.02
CA GLN A 425 -5.78 -31.20 28.23
C GLN A 425 -4.45 -30.94 27.49
N TYR A 426 -4.52 -30.18 26.41
CA TYR A 426 -3.33 -29.72 25.68
C TYR A 426 -2.63 -28.59 26.43
N THR A 427 -1.31 -28.67 26.53
CA THR A 427 -0.49 -27.60 27.12
C THR A 427 -0.48 -26.35 26.22
N MET A 428 -0.22 -25.18 26.80
CA MET A 428 -0.08 -23.91 26.07
C MET A 428 1.00 -23.95 24.96
N ARG A 429 1.99 -24.84 25.10
CA ARG A 429 3.04 -25.09 24.10
C ARG A 429 2.49 -25.86 22.89
N GLU A 430 1.67 -26.88 23.11
CA GLU A 430 1.04 -27.68 22.06
C GLU A 430 -0.01 -26.87 21.27
N LEU A 431 -0.77 -26.02 21.96
CA LEU A 431 -1.69 -25.09 21.31
C LEU A 431 -0.97 -24.06 20.42
N LYS A 432 0.20 -23.56 20.86
CA LYS A 432 1.06 -22.68 20.04
C LYS A 432 1.63 -23.41 18.83
N LEU A 433 2.04 -24.67 18.97
CA LEU A 433 2.52 -25.50 17.86
C LEU A 433 1.40 -25.77 16.84
N LYS A 434 0.19 -26.15 17.29
CA LYS A 434 -0.99 -26.30 16.41
C LYS A 434 -1.34 -25.01 15.67
N LYS A 435 -1.32 -23.85 16.33
CA LYS A 435 -1.55 -22.54 15.66
C LYS A 435 -0.48 -22.21 14.62
N LYS A 436 0.80 -22.49 14.89
CA LYS A 436 1.91 -22.28 13.94
C LYS A 436 1.86 -23.25 12.76
N ASN A 437 1.25 -24.44 12.95
CA ASN A 437 1.03 -25.42 11.90
C ASN A 437 -0.21 -25.13 11.03
N LYS A 438 -1.18 -24.34 11.53
CA LYS A 438 -2.39 -23.99 10.76
C LYS A 438 -2.09 -23.15 9.51
N SER A 439 -1.09 -22.27 9.56
CA SER A 439 -0.59 -21.54 8.38
C SER A 439 0.27 -22.41 7.46
N ARG A 440 0.89 -23.49 7.97
CA ARG A 440 1.69 -24.45 7.19
C ARG A 440 0.82 -25.48 6.47
N GLN A 441 -0.29 -25.92 7.09
CA GLN A 441 -1.26 -26.85 6.50
C GLN A 441 -1.99 -26.28 5.28
N SER A 442 -2.04 -24.96 5.09
CA SER A 442 -2.65 -24.32 3.92
C SER A 442 -2.00 -24.69 2.58
N TYR A 443 -0.71 -25.05 2.56
CA TYR A 443 -0.05 -25.52 1.33
C TYR A 443 -0.32 -26.99 1.04
N LEU A 444 -0.53 -27.79 2.09
CA LEU A 444 -0.84 -29.22 2.00
C LEU A 444 -2.32 -29.46 1.63
N SER A 445 -3.23 -28.56 2.02
CA SER A 445 -4.68 -28.75 1.85
C SER A 445 -5.18 -28.65 0.39
N ASN A 446 -4.42 -28.04 -0.52
CA ASN A 446 -4.83 -27.84 -1.92
C ASN A 446 -4.09 -28.78 -2.90
N ARG A 447 -3.37 -29.77 -2.37
CA ARG A 447 -2.53 -30.66 -3.16
C ARG A 447 -3.33 -31.87 -3.61
N THR A 448 -3.34 -32.13 -4.92
CA THR A 448 -4.06 -33.27 -5.54
C THR A 448 -3.12 -34.38 -6.01
N ASP A 449 -1.82 -34.24 -5.82
CA ASP A 449 -0.80 -35.22 -6.20
C ASP A 449 -0.17 -35.92 -4.98
N ASP A 450 -0.04 -37.24 -5.07
CA ASP A 450 0.54 -38.11 -4.04
C ASP A 450 2.08 -38.07 -3.98
N LYS A 451 2.73 -37.16 -4.72
CA LYS A 451 4.20 -37.11 -4.77
C LYS A 451 4.75 -36.63 -3.42
N VAL A 452 5.63 -37.38 -2.78
CA VAL A 452 6.31 -36.89 -1.57
C VAL A 452 7.38 -35.86 -1.98
N LEU A 453 7.26 -34.62 -1.50
CA LEU A 453 8.29 -33.59 -1.71
C LEU A 453 9.24 -33.54 -0.52
N GLN A 454 10.44 -33.00 -0.74
CA GLN A 454 11.43 -32.84 0.33
C GLN A 454 10.91 -31.99 1.50
N ILE A 455 10.00 -31.05 1.23
CA ILE A 455 9.38 -30.24 2.27
C ILE A 455 8.43 -31.06 3.17
N ASP A 456 7.80 -32.10 2.63
CA ASP A 456 6.93 -33.01 3.37
C ASP A 456 7.79 -33.87 4.31
N LEU A 457 8.85 -34.49 3.76
CA LEU A 457 9.85 -35.24 4.54
C LEU A 457 10.51 -34.38 5.63
N GLN A 458 10.80 -33.11 5.33
CA GLN A 458 11.34 -32.18 6.32
C GLN A 458 10.34 -31.94 7.44
N ASN A 459 9.05 -31.75 7.13
CA ASN A 459 8.03 -31.48 8.13
C ASN A 459 7.77 -32.70 9.02
N GLU A 460 7.80 -33.91 8.46
CA GLU A 460 7.69 -35.17 9.20
C GLU A 460 8.88 -35.38 10.15
N ASN A 461 10.10 -35.09 9.67
CA ASN A 461 11.35 -35.34 10.40
C ASN A 461 11.82 -34.15 11.26
N GLY A 462 10.89 -33.45 11.92
CA GLY A 462 11.21 -32.43 12.94
C GLY A 462 11.32 -30.98 12.43
N GLY A 463 11.12 -30.76 11.12
CA GLY A 463 11.00 -29.44 10.53
C GLY A 463 12.33 -28.72 10.24
N ALA A 464 12.20 -27.51 9.72
CA ALA A 464 13.35 -26.66 9.38
C ALA A 464 14.22 -26.35 10.60
N GLY A 465 15.52 -26.65 10.48
CA GLY A 465 16.54 -26.46 11.52
C GLY A 465 16.88 -27.74 12.31
N VAL A 466 16.06 -28.79 12.23
CA VAL A 466 16.34 -30.11 12.83
C VAL A 466 16.61 -31.15 11.75
N TYR A 467 15.81 -31.14 10.68
CA TYR A 467 15.98 -32.05 9.56
C TYR A 467 17.26 -31.74 8.78
N SER A 468 18.14 -32.74 8.65
CA SER A 468 19.30 -32.70 7.76
C SER A 468 18.97 -33.39 6.45
N VAL A 469 19.12 -32.66 5.34
CA VAL A 469 18.89 -33.22 4.00
C VAL A 469 20.08 -34.09 3.62
N ASP A 470 19.82 -35.34 3.28
CA ASP A 470 20.82 -36.22 2.70
C ASP A 470 20.94 -35.95 1.19
N ILE A 471 22.08 -35.38 0.78
CA ILE A 471 22.36 -35.05 -0.62
C ILE A 471 22.77 -36.30 -1.40
N ARG A 472 23.40 -37.27 -0.73
CA ARG A 472 23.94 -38.48 -1.37
C ARG A 472 22.83 -39.38 -1.89
N ASN A 473 21.67 -39.37 -1.23
CA ASN A 473 20.49 -40.13 -1.66
C ASN A 473 20.02 -39.79 -3.10
N ASN A 474 20.35 -38.61 -3.64
CA ASN A 474 19.91 -38.20 -4.98
C ASN A 474 20.92 -38.51 -6.10
N TYR A 475 22.07 -39.13 -5.80
CA TYR A 475 23.06 -39.47 -6.80
C TYR A 475 22.66 -40.71 -7.61
N ASP A 476 22.87 -40.62 -8.93
CA ASP A 476 22.60 -41.71 -9.88
C ASP A 476 23.83 -42.62 -10.01
N ILE A 477 24.13 -43.33 -8.91
CA ILE A 477 25.25 -44.27 -8.77
C ILE A 477 24.69 -45.54 -8.11
N LYS A 478 25.33 -46.70 -8.32
CA LYS A 478 24.96 -47.95 -7.65
C LYS A 478 24.85 -47.75 -6.14
N GLU A 479 23.82 -48.34 -5.52
CA GLU A 479 23.50 -48.14 -4.10
C GLU A 479 24.65 -48.55 -3.17
N GLU A 480 25.44 -49.56 -3.56
CA GLU A 480 26.60 -50.05 -2.80
C GLU A 480 27.62 -48.96 -2.47
N TYR A 481 27.93 -48.08 -3.44
CA TYR A 481 28.98 -47.06 -3.30
C TYR A 481 28.43 -45.66 -2.99
N LYS A 482 27.11 -45.53 -2.82
CA LYS A 482 26.43 -44.23 -2.73
C LYS A 482 26.80 -43.44 -1.48
N TYR A 483 27.16 -44.15 -0.41
CA TYR A 483 27.56 -43.57 0.87
C TYR A 483 29.08 -43.64 1.12
N ASP A 484 29.86 -44.09 0.14
CA ASP A 484 31.31 -44.17 0.27
C ASP A 484 31.93 -42.80 0.54
N VAL A 485 32.98 -42.82 1.37
CA VAL A 485 33.76 -41.62 1.68
C VAL A 485 34.86 -41.51 0.64
N ILE A 486 34.77 -40.50 -0.22
CA ILE A 486 35.82 -40.17 -1.18
C ILE A 486 36.98 -39.54 -0.40
N PRO A 487 38.18 -40.13 -0.40
CA PRO A 487 39.34 -39.50 0.21
C PRO A 487 39.73 -38.27 -0.61
N GLU A 488 39.91 -37.13 0.05
CA GLU A 488 40.24 -35.87 -0.62
C GLU A 488 41.76 -35.62 -0.67
N ILE A 489 42.48 -36.03 0.39
CA ILE A 489 43.90 -35.69 0.59
C ILE A 489 44.71 -36.96 0.88
N TYR A 490 45.84 -37.10 0.19
CA TYR A 490 46.84 -38.13 0.46
C TYR A 490 48.25 -37.53 0.40
N ASN A 491 49.03 -37.69 1.47
CA ASN A 491 50.42 -37.20 1.57
C ASN A 491 50.64 -35.73 1.16
N GLY A 492 49.73 -34.84 1.58
CA GLY A 492 49.80 -33.40 1.29
C GLY A 492 49.40 -33.01 -0.15
N LYS A 493 48.87 -33.95 -0.94
CA LYS A 493 48.34 -33.72 -2.29
C LYS A 493 46.84 -34.02 -2.33
N ASN A 494 46.11 -33.32 -3.20
CA ASN A 494 44.69 -33.61 -3.44
C ASN A 494 44.56 -34.81 -4.37
N ILE A 495 43.68 -35.74 -4.06
CA ILE A 495 43.45 -36.94 -4.88
C ILE A 495 42.72 -36.57 -6.18
N SER A 496 41.86 -35.54 -6.15
CA SER A 496 41.15 -35.01 -7.33
C SER A 496 42.05 -34.64 -8.50
N ASP A 497 43.28 -34.20 -8.20
CA ASP A 497 44.26 -33.77 -9.20
C ASP A 497 44.81 -34.95 -10.01
N PHE A 498 44.58 -36.18 -9.53
CA PHE A 498 45.07 -37.42 -10.13
C PHE A 498 43.92 -38.34 -10.58
N ILE A 499 42.66 -37.88 -10.61
CA ILE A 499 41.55 -38.70 -11.12
C ILE A 499 41.60 -38.71 -12.65
N ASP A 500 41.90 -39.88 -13.22
CA ASP A 500 41.92 -40.11 -14.66
C ASP A 500 41.44 -41.54 -14.97
N MET A 501 40.64 -41.70 -16.03
CA MET A 501 40.12 -43.01 -16.45
C MET A 501 41.24 -43.96 -16.89
N ASP A 502 42.35 -43.43 -17.40
CA ASP A 502 43.46 -44.22 -17.96
C ASP A 502 44.75 -44.08 -17.11
N ILE A 503 44.63 -43.80 -15.81
CA ILE A 503 45.79 -43.52 -14.95
C ILE A 503 46.83 -44.65 -14.94
N GLU A 504 46.40 -45.91 -14.96
CA GLU A 504 47.29 -47.08 -14.97
C GLU A 504 48.17 -47.14 -16.23
N LYS A 505 47.62 -46.75 -17.38
CA LYS A 505 48.39 -46.69 -18.64
C LYS A 505 49.44 -45.59 -18.59
N LYS A 506 49.12 -44.46 -17.96
CA LYS A 506 50.06 -43.33 -17.78
C LYS A 506 51.22 -43.65 -16.83
N PHE A 507 51.10 -44.68 -15.99
CA PHE A 507 52.18 -45.16 -15.12
C PHE A 507 53.12 -46.17 -15.78
N LEU A 508 52.71 -46.79 -16.89
CA LEU A 508 53.48 -47.81 -17.62
C LEU A 508 54.35 -47.23 -18.74
N ILE A 509 54.28 -45.92 -18.97
CA ILE A 509 55.13 -45.13 -19.88
C ILE A 509 56.08 -44.31 -19.02
#